data_AF-A0A7C6B3L3-F1
#
_entry.id   AF-A0A7C6B3L3-F1
#
_cell.length_a   1.000
_cell.length_b   1.000
_cell.length_c   1.000
_cell.angle_alpha   90.00
_cell.angle_beta   90.00
_cell.angle_gamma   90.00
#
_symmetry.space_group_name_H-M   'P 1'
#
loop_
_entity.id
_entity.type
_entity.pdbx_description
1 polymer ?
#
loop_
_entity_poly.entity_id
_entity_poly.type
_entity_poly.pdbx_seq_one_letter_code
_entity_poly.pdbx_strand_id
1 'polypeptide(L)' 'MTHRDFEGWDEYNRRLTAATEAGHPEWVRLAATLKEAGGERPYFTGRECKHGHISPRYKTSKCMVCGLNGL' A
#
# COMPACT_ATOMS: atom_id res chain seq x y z
N MET A 1 7.94 -13.09 -16.55
CA MET A 1 7.65 -11.96 -15.64
C MET A 1 6.54 -11.15 -16.30
N THR A 2 5.33 -11.16 -15.75
CA THR A 2 4.22 -10.35 -16.28
C THR A 2 4.32 -8.98 -15.63
N HIS A 3 4.87 -8.00 -16.34
CA HIS A 3 4.71 -6.60 -15.95
C HIS A 3 3.22 -6.25 -16.08
N ARG A 4 2.66 -5.57 -15.09
CA ARG A 4 1.29 -5.05 -15.16
C ARG A 4 1.27 -3.88 -16.14
N ASP A 5 0.14 -3.71 -16.82
CA ASP A 5 -0.14 -2.49 -17.57
C ASP A 5 -0.05 -1.28 -16.63
N PHE A 6 0.55 -0.21 -17.13
CA PHE A 6 0.60 1.05 -16.41
C PHE A 6 -0.82 1.58 -16.26
N GLU A 7 -1.35 1.58 -15.02
CA GLU A 7 -2.72 2.04 -14.72
C GLU A 7 -2.91 3.56 -14.78
N GLY A 8 -1.93 4.28 -15.33
CA GLY A 8 -1.96 5.72 -15.48
C GLY A 8 -1.30 6.48 -14.34
N TRP A 9 -0.97 7.74 -14.63
CA TRP A 9 -0.42 8.67 -13.66
C TRP A 9 -1.41 8.99 -12.54
N ASP A 10 -2.72 8.85 -12.78
CA ASP A 10 -3.76 9.12 -11.80
C ASP A 10 -3.71 8.15 -10.61
N GLU A 11 -3.56 6.85 -10.86
CA GLU A 11 -3.46 5.84 -9.79
C GLU A 11 -2.15 6.00 -9.00
N TYR A 12 -1.06 6.34 -9.69
CA TYR A 12 0.21 6.68 -9.04
C TYR A 12 0.06 7.92 -8.15
N ASN A 13 -0.54 8.99 -8.65
CA ASN A 13 -0.75 10.24 -7.92
C ASN A 13 -1.66 10.03 -6.71
N ARG A 14 -2.73 9.23 -6.81
CA ARG A 14 -3.58 8.90 -5.64
C ARG A 14 -2.76 8.23 -4.54
N ARG A 15 -1.93 7.25 -4.89
CA ARG A 15 -1.07 6.55 -3.92
C ARG A 15 -0.02 7.50 -3.34
N LEU A 16 0.58 8.36 -4.15
CA LEU A 16 1.55 9.35 -3.71
C LEU A 16 0.94 10.35 -2.72
N THR A 17 -0.26 10.86 -3.00
CA THR A 17 -0.99 11.75 -2.10
C THR A 17 -1.26 11.07 -0.76
N ALA A 18 -1.86 9.86 -0.78
CA ALA A 18 -2.13 9.11 0.45
C ALA A 18 -0.86 8.80 1.26
N ALA A 19 0.24 8.47 0.58
CA ALA A 19 1.53 8.24 1.22
C ALA A 19 2.10 9.52 1.87
N THR A 20 1.96 10.65 1.18
CA THR A 20 2.42 11.96 1.65
C THR A 20 1.60 12.46 2.84
N GLU A 21 0.27 12.32 2.79
CA GLU A 21 -0.63 12.66 3.90
C GLU A 21 -0.37 11.82 5.14
N ALA A 22 0.02 10.55 4.95
CA ALA A 22 0.44 9.67 6.04
C ALA A 22 1.87 9.97 6.56
N GLY A 23 2.58 10.94 5.98
CA GLY A 23 3.95 11.30 6.37
C GLY A 23 5.03 10.36 5.85
N HIS A 24 4.69 9.45 4.94
CA HIS A 24 5.57 8.39 4.43
C HIS A 24 5.52 8.30 2.90
N PRO A 25 5.98 9.35 2.17
CA PRO A 25 5.93 9.38 0.71
C PRO A 25 6.67 8.21 0.05
N GLU A 26 7.65 7.61 0.74
CA GLU A 26 8.38 6.44 0.26
C GLU A 26 7.51 5.19 0.04
N TRP A 27 6.33 5.11 0.68
CA TRP A 27 5.41 3.98 0.52
C TRP A 27 4.89 3.83 -0.91
N VAL A 28 4.91 4.88 -1.73
CA VAL A 28 4.54 4.80 -3.15
C VAL A 28 5.45 3.82 -3.93
N ARG A 29 6.68 3.60 -3.45
CA ARG A 29 7.66 2.69 -4.07
C ARG A 29 7.37 1.22 -3.76
N LEU A 30 6.50 0.92 -2.79
CA LEU A 30 6.05 -0.43 -2.54
C LEU A 30 5.16 -0.91 -3.69
N ALA A 31 5.04 -2.23 -3.82
CA ALA A 31 4.07 -2.84 -4.72
C ALA A 31 2.65 -2.32 -4.44
N ALA A 32 1.81 -2.16 -5.47
CA ALA A 32 0.43 -1.68 -5.29
C ALA A 32 -0.48 -2.80 -4.76
N THR A 33 -0.13 -4.06 -5.05
CA THR A 33 -0.91 -5.25 -4.69
C THR A 33 -0.07 -6.34 -4.03
N LEU A 34 -0.74 -7.25 -3.32
CA LEU A 34 -0.09 -8.42 -2.74
C LEU A 34 0.59 -9.31 -3.79
N LYS A 35 -0.04 -9.45 -4.96
CA LYS A 35 0.49 -10.26 -6.07
C LYS A 35 1.82 -9.70 -6.57
N GLU A 36 1.91 -8.39 -6.77
CA GLU A 36 3.15 -7.71 -7.17
C GLU A 36 4.22 -7.77 -6.07
N ALA A 37 3.83 -7.79 -4.80
CA ALA A 37 4.76 -7.93 -3.67
C ALA A 37 5.31 -9.36 -3.50
N GLY A 38 4.79 -10.34 -4.26
CA GLY A 38 5.20 -11.74 -4.15
C GLY A 38 4.82 -12.41 -2.83
N GLY A 39 3.98 -11.79 -2.00
CA GLY A 39 3.56 -12.34 -0.70
C GLY A 39 4.61 -12.29 0.41
N GLU A 40 5.84 -11.86 0.13
CA GLU A 40 6.93 -11.77 1.10
C GLU A 40 7.15 -10.34 1.61
N ARG A 41 6.85 -9.36 0.76
CA ARG A 41 7.02 -7.93 1.06
C ARG A 41 5.67 -7.28 1.37
N PRO A 42 5.67 -6.20 2.16
CA PRO A 42 4.48 -5.38 2.30
C PRO A 42 4.14 -4.68 0.99
N TYR A 43 2.85 -4.39 0.82
CA TYR A 43 2.32 -3.67 -0.33
C TYR A 43 1.53 -2.44 0.13
N PHE A 44 1.49 -1.40 -0.69
CA PHE A 44 0.81 -0.16 -0.37
C PHE A 44 -0.21 0.19 -1.44
N THR A 45 -1.48 0.03 -1.07
CA THR A 45 -2.63 0.35 -1.95
C THR A 45 -2.96 1.83 -1.95
N GLY A 46 -2.50 2.62 -0.96
CA GLY A 46 -2.99 3.99 -0.77
C GLY A 46 -4.48 4.07 -0.41
N ARG A 47 -5.07 2.97 0.09
CA ARG A 47 -6.47 2.92 0.55
C ARG A 47 -6.51 2.65 2.03
N GLU A 48 -7.38 3.36 2.73
CA GLU A 48 -7.66 3.19 4.15
C GLU A 48 -8.02 1.74 4.49
N CYS A 49 -7.61 1.28 5.66
CA CYS A 49 -8.06 0.01 6.22
C CYS A 49 -9.46 0.16 6.86
N LYS A 50 -10.05 -0.95 7.31
CA LYS A 50 -11.37 -0.97 7.99
C LYS A 50 -11.46 -0.12 9.27
N HIS A 51 -10.33 0.38 9.76
CA HIS A 51 -10.21 1.22 10.94
C HIS A 51 -9.77 2.66 10.59
N GLY A 52 -9.74 3.04 9.31
CA GLY A 52 -9.34 4.37 8.86
C GLY A 52 -7.83 4.60 8.73
N HIS A 53 -6.98 3.58 8.94
CA HIS A 53 -5.53 3.78 8.80
C HIS A 53 -5.08 3.74 7.34
N ILE A 54 -4.30 4.74 6.92
CA ILE A 54 -3.51 4.71 5.69
C ILE A 54 -2.12 4.16 6.05
N SER A 55 -1.86 2.89 5.71
CA SER A 55 -0.55 2.27 5.92
C SER A 55 -0.34 1.09 4.97
N PRO A 56 0.92 0.65 4.74
CA PRO A 56 1.19 -0.57 4.02
C PRO A 56 0.54 -1.77 4.70
N ARG A 57 0.28 -2.80 3.90
CA ARG A 57 -0.38 -4.03 4.34
C ARG A 57 0.61 -5.18 4.30
N TYR A 58 0.54 -6.03 5.30
CA TYR A 58 1.23 -7.32 5.33
C TYR A 58 0.58 -8.30 4.35
N LYS A 59 1.25 -9.42 4.10
CA LYS A 59 0.70 -10.53 3.28
C LYS A 59 -0.66 -11.06 3.74
N THR A 60 -0.97 -10.90 5.02
CA THR A 60 -2.25 -11.26 5.64
C THR A 60 -3.37 -10.24 5.37
N SER A 61 -3.13 -9.25 4.49
CA SER A 61 -4.02 -8.11 4.23
C SER A 61 -4.27 -7.17 5.43
N LYS A 62 -3.59 -7.41 6.56
CA LYS A 62 -3.63 -6.57 7.75
C LYS A 62 -2.76 -5.33 7.56
N CYS A 63 -3.30 -4.16 7.89
CA CYS A 63 -2.55 -2.91 7.84
C CYS A 63 -1.44 -2.90 8.92
N MET A 64 -0.30 -2.26 8.65
CA MET A 64 0.83 -2.23 9.59
C MET A 64 0.44 -1.62 10.94
N VAL A 65 -0.30 -0.51 10.92
CA VAL A 65 -0.80 0.15 12.14
C VAL A 65 -1.71 -0.78 12.94
N CYS A 66 -2.60 -1.51 12.27
CA CYS A 66 -3.48 -2.50 12.88
C CYS A 66 -2.66 -3.65 13.50
N GLY A 67 -1.59 -4.07 12.82
CA GLY A 67 -0.67 -5.10 13.30
C GLY A 67 0.02 -4.68 14.59
N LEU A 68 0.50 -3.44 14.65
CA LEU A 68 1.15 -2.85 15.81
C LEU A 68 0.18 -2.65 16.99
N ASN A 69 -1.05 -2.22 16.70
CA ASN A 69 -2.07 -1.97 17.72
C ASN A 69 -2.81 -3.23 18.21
N GLY A 70 -2.51 -4.42 17.66
CA GLY A 70 -3.17 -5.68 18.04
C GLY A 70 -4.65 -5.79 17.62
N LEU A 71 -5.10 -5.00 16.65
CA LEU A 71 -6.49 -4.91 16.15
C LEU A 71 -6.88 -5.97 15.12
#